data_AF-A0A821XSE8-F1
#
_entry.id   AF-A0A821XSE8-F1
#
_cell.length_a   1.000
_cell.length_b   1.000
_cell.length_c   1.000
_cell.angle_alpha   90.00
_cell.angle_beta   90.00
_cell.angle_gamma   90.00
#
_symmetry.space_group_name_H-M   'P 1'
#
loop_
_entity.id
_entity.type
_entity.pdbx_description
1 polymer ?
#
loop_
_entity_poly.entity_id
_entity_poly.type
_entity_poly.pdbx_seq_one_letter_code
_entity_poly.pdbx_strand_id
1 'polypeptide(L)' 'FQYWWHGTNINGTASSDTCHDWSRHDSSLSGIASRIPDNKHGLFYQQLKWPCSIGDSNMGILCIETNC' A
#
# COMPACT_ATOMS: atom_id res chain seq x y z
N PHE A 1 7.38 10.67 -2.31
CA PHE A 1 6.95 9.25 -2.44
C PHE A 1 6.27 9.08 -3.79
N GLN A 2 6.52 7.98 -4.49
CA GLN A 2 5.88 7.68 -5.79
C GLN A 2 4.82 6.57 -5.69
N TYR A 3 4.69 5.96 -4.51
CA TYR A 3 3.78 4.85 -4.23
C TYR A 3 3.15 5.05 -2.84
N TRP A 4 2.01 4.40 -2.57
CA TRP A 4 1.44 4.28 -1.23
C TRP A 4 1.06 2.83 -0.92
N TRP A 5 1.23 2.42 0.33
CA TRP A 5 0.70 1.15 0.81
C TRP A 5 -0.82 1.25 1.05
N HIS A 6 -1.54 0.16 0.79
CA HIS A 6 -2.96 0.05 1.20
C HIS A 6 -3.35 -1.35 1.65
N GLY A 7 -2.67 -2.42 1.20
CA GLY A 7 -2.90 -3.79 1.71
C GLY A 7 -4.29 -4.37 1.44
N THR A 8 -5.06 -3.73 0.56
CA THR A 8 -6.44 -4.13 0.23
C THR A 8 -6.57 -4.62 -1.21
N ASN A 9 -7.56 -5.46 -1.46
CA ASN A 9 -7.98 -5.83 -2.82
C ASN A 9 -8.70 -4.67 -3.53
N ILE A 10 -9.14 -4.89 -4.78
CA ILE A 10 -9.81 -3.86 -5.59
C ILE A 10 -11.12 -3.32 -4.98
N ASN A 11 -11.71 -4.04 -4.03
CA ASN A 11 -12.94 -3.66 -3.35
C ASN A 11 -12.67 -2.99 -1.98
N GLY A 12 -11.42 -2.71 -1.63
CA GLY A 12 -11.06 -2.11 -0.35
C GLY A 12 -11.13 -3.07 0.84
N THR A 13 -11.27 -4.38 0.63
CA THR A 13 -11.19 -5.39 1.69
C THR A 13 -9.73 -5.79 1.92
N ALA A 14 -9.35 -6.13 3.15
CA ALA A 14 -8.00 -6.62 3.47
C ALA A 14 -7.58 -7.76 2.53
N SER A 15 -6.36 -7.68 2.02
CA SER A 15 -5.73 -8.74 1.23
C SER A 15 -4.93 -9.69 2.11
N SER A 16 -4.38 -10.77 1.54
CA SER A 16 -3.39 -11.63 2.21
C SER A 16 -1.98 -11.04 2.24
N ASP A 17 -1.76 -9.94 1.51
CA ASP A 17 -0.47 -9.28 1.32
C ASP A 17 -0.47 -7.94 2.07
N THR A 18 -0.33 -8.02 3.38
CA THR A 18 -0.38 -6.88 4.31
C THR A 18 0.91 -6.69 5.09
N CYS A 19 2.03 -7.29 4.67
CA CYS A 19 3.25 -7.32 5.48
C CYS A 19 3.03 -7.90 6.88
N HIS A 20 2.22 -8.97 6.94
CA HIS A 20 1.75 -9.56 8.18
C HIS A 20 1.08 -8.51 9.08
N ASP A 21 0.05 -7.87 8.54
CA ASP A 21 -0.72 -6.79 9.19
C ASP A 21 0.17 -5.63 9.66
N TRP A 22 1.07 -5.21 8.77
CA TRP A 22 2.01 -4.10 8.95
C TRP A 22 2.98 -4.28 10.13
N SER A 23 3.14 -5.52 10.62
CA SER A 23 3.98 -5.84 11.78
C SER A 23 5.37 -6.36 11.41
N ARG A 24 5.66 -6.60 10.13
CA ARG A 24 6.93 -7.18 9.67
C ARG A 24 7.53 -6.41 8.49
N HIS A 25 8.85 -6.26 8.51
CA HIS A 25 9.66 -5.59 7.49
C HIS A 25 10.68 -6.58 6.89
N ASP A 26 10.19 -7.70 6.36
CA ASP A 26 11.00 -8.78 5.78
C ASP A 26 10.84 -8.79 4.26
N SER A 27 11.93 -8.98 3.52
CA SER A 27 11.93 -9.04 2.05
C SER A 27 11.21 -10.28 1.48
N SER A 28 11.03 -11.33 2.28
CA SER A 28 10.27 -12.54 1.93
C SER A 28 8.77 -12.36 2.04
N LEU A 29 8.32 -11.32 2.74
CA LEU A 29 6.93 -10.93 2.85
C LEU A 29 6.61 -9.80 1.87
N SER A 30 5.31 -9.64 1.62
CA SER A 30 4.81 -8.65 0.67
C SER A 30 3.60 -7.90 1.20
N GLY A 31 3.47 -6.67 0.72
CA GLY A 31 2.31 -5.82 0.88
C GLY A 31 1.68 -5.48 -0.47
N ILE A 32 0.45 -4.97 -0.47
CA ILE A 32 -0.15 -4.33 -1.65
C ILE A 32 -0.01 -2.80 -1.56
N ALA A 33 0.53 -2.21 -2.62
CA ALA A 33 0.68 -0.78 -2.83
C ALA A 33 0.10 -0.35 -4.18
N SER A 34 -0.07 0.96 -4.36
CA SER A 34 -0.38 1.57 -5.66
C SER A 34 0.61 2.67 -5.98
N ARG A 35 0.79 2.98 -7.27
CA ARG A 35 1.57 4.14 -7.72
C ARG A 35 0.73 5.42 -7.57
N ILE A 36 1.36 6.50 -7.08
CA ILE A 36 0.81 7.86 -7.16
C ILE A 36 0.91 8.32 -8.62
N PRO A 37 -0.21 8.56 -9.32
CA PRO A 37 -0.17 9.06 -10.69
C PRO A 37 0.32 10.52 -10.72
N ASP A 38 1.16 10.84 -11.70
CA ASP A 38 1.79 12.15 -11.85
C ASP A 38 0.76 13.29 -12.07
N ASN A 39 -0.49 12.95 -12.47
CA ASN A 39 -1.58 13.88 -12.76
C ASN A 39 -2.70 13.91 -11.70
N LYS A 40 -2.49 13.34 -10.49
CA LYS A 40 -3.45 13.30 -9.37
C LYS A 40 -4.79 12.58 -9.64
N HIS A 41 -4.98 12.02 -10.83
CA HIS A 41 -6.15 11.22 -11.20
C HIS A 41 -5.67 9.81 -11.55
N GLY A 42 -5.83 8.88 -10.62
CA GLY A 42 -5.56 7.48 -10.93
C GLY A 42 -5.99 6.54 -9.82
N LEU A 43 -5.76 5.27 -10.10
CA LEU A 43 -6.39 4.16 -9.40
C LEU A 43 -5.80 4.03 -7.99
N PHE A 44 -6.60 4.39 -6.98
CA PHE A 44 -6.27 4.20 -5.56
C PHE A 44 -6.03 2.73 -5.17
N TYR A 45 -6.48 1.79 -6.02
CA TYR A 45 -6.48 0.35 -5.77
C TYR A 45 -5.71 -0.47 -6.81
N GLN A 46 -4.68 0.11 -7.44
CA GLN A 46 -3.76 -0.68 -8.24
C GLN A 46 -3.15 -1.78 -7.35
N GLN A 47 -3.13 -3.04 -7.81
CA GLN A 47 -2.72 -4.18 -6.99
C GLN A 47 -1.23 -4.48 -7.19
N LEU A 48 -0.33 -3.55 -6.82
CA LEU A 48 1.11 -3.79 -6.92
C LEU A 48 1.61 -4.51 -5.67
N LYS A 49 2.11 -5.73 -5.86
CA LYS A 49 2.74 -6.51 -4.81
C LYS A 49 4.20 -6.07 -4.66
N TRP A 50 4.57 -5.61 -3.47
CA TRP A 50 5.93 -5.14 -3.18
C TRP A 50 6.50 -5.81 -1.93
N PRO A 51 7.82 -6.08 -1.86
CA PRO A 51 8.44 -6.61 -0.65
C PRO A 51 8.30 -5.65 0.53
N CYS A 52 8.03 -6.19 1.72
CA CYS A 52 7.84 -5.38 2.94
C CYS A 52 9.11 -4.71 3.43
N SER A 53 10.27 -5.14 2.93
CA SER A 53 11.56 -4.52 3.21
C SER A 53 11.84 -3.24 2.43
N ILE A 54 10.94 -2.85 1.51
CA ILE A 54 11.02 -1.54 0.88
C ILE A 54 10.69 -0.51 1.95
N GLY A 55 11.74 0.07 2.50
CA GLY A 55 11.64 1.06 3.56
C GLY A 55 10.86 2.30 3.17
N ASP A 56 10.63 3.15 4.17
CA ASP A 56 9.80 4.36 4.14
C ASP A 56 10.22 5.42 3.10
N SER A 57 11.40 5.27 2.47
CA SER A 57 11.95 6.27 1.56
C SER A 57 11.16 6.42 0.25
N ASN A 58 10.42 5.38 -0.18
CA ASN A 58 9.73 5.37 -1.49
C ASN A 58 8.20 5.21 -1.39
N MET A 59 7.68 4.85 -0.23
CA MET A 59 6.26 4.56 0.01
C MET A 59 5.65 5.58 0.98
N GLY A 60 4.48 6.11 0.64
CA GLY A 60 3.67 6.91 1.56
C GLY A 60 2.59 6.05 2.24
N ILE A 61 2.10 6.52 3.38
CA ILE A 61 0.87 6.04 4.01
C ILE A 61 -0.16 7.16 3.91
N LEU A 62 -1.36 6.85 3.45
CA LEU A 62 -2.47 7.80 3.42
C LEU A 62 -3.28 7.67 4.70
N CYS A 63 -3.53 8.80 5.37
CA CYS A 63 -4.49 8.88 6.47
C CYS A 63 -5.80 9.45 5.92
N ILE A 64 -6.91 8.80 6.24
CA ILE A 64 -8.25 9.23 5.83
C ILE A 64 -8.99 9.70 7.08
N GLU A 65 -9.61 10.88 7.00
CA GLU A 65 -10.50 11.37 8.05
C GLU A 65 -11.80 10.56 8.05
N THR A 66 -12.06 9.84 9.15
CA THR A 66 -13.31 9.11 9.35
C THR A 66 -14.28 9.98 10.15
N ASN A 67 -15.27 10.58 9.49
CA ASN A 67 -16.42 11.14 10.18
C ASN A 67 -17.36 9.99 10.54
N CYS A 68 -17.51 9.71 11.84
CA CYS A 68 -18.50 8.78 12.37
C CYS A 68 -19.81 9.50 12.67
#